data_AF-A0A8S1GTI4-F1
#
_entry.id   AF-A0A8S1GTI4-F1
#
_cell.length_a   1.000
_cell.length_b   1.000
_cell.length_c   1.000
_cell.angle_alpha   90.00
_cell.angle_beta   90.00
_cell.angle_gamma   90.00
#
_symmetry.space_group_name_H-M   'P 1'
#
loop_
_entity.id
_entity.type
_entity.pdbx_description
1 polymer ?
#
loop_
_entity_poly.entity_id
_entity_poly.type
_entity_poly.pdbx_seq_one_letter_code
_entity_poly.pdbx_strand_id
1 'polypeptide(L)'
;MKLSMCVLIMTSFDLFLVSRAHERNGGGGFDRLRERIHRRRHRLHKAAVLSELDETFEMMTQPRYRPEKSIPNKSGRRDRNEDLCQSERNTVELNTHSHEFDPPFIVEIRCHNHSATIHDPPTEQTCVRGMLRCVQQYGEVHVSRRGVGTMHWHPHTLHDVPLSCNCMWPVDKYGHQEL
;
A
#
# COMPACT_ATOMS: atom_id res chain seq x y z
N MET A 1 39.33 6.98 50.46
CA MET A 1 39.24 8.17 49.58
C MET A 1 38.78 7.72 48.21
N LYS A 2 37.50 7.97 47.88
CA LYS A 2 36.76 7.46 46.70
C LYS A 2 36.61 8.55 45.63
N LEU A 3 37.70 9.05 45.06
CA LEU A 3 37.65 10.18 44.11
C LEU A 3 38.34 9.93 42.76
N SER A 4 38.88 8.74 42.52
CA SER A 4 39.66 8.47 41.29
C SER A 4 38.92 7.69 40.18
N MET A 5 37.65 7.32 40.36
CA MET A 5 36.88 6.58 39.34
C MET A 5 35.86 7.43 38.57
N CYS A 6 35.48 8.62 39.05
CA CYS A 6 34.50 9.45 38.35
C CYS A 6 35.07 10.25 37.16
N VAL A 7 36.38 10.45 37.10
CA VAL A 7 37.01 11.27 36.05
C VAL A 7 37.15 10.52 34.71
N LEU A 8 37.24 9.19 34.73
CA LEU A 8 37.33 8.38 33.50
C LEU A 8 35.99 8.15 32.80
N ILE A 9 34.86 8.37 33.49
CA ILE A 9 33.52 8.17 32.89
C ILE A 9 33.06 9.45 32.17
N MET A 10 33.56 10.63 32.54
CA MET A 10 33.15 11.88 31.90
C MET A 10 33.91 12.19 30.60
N THR A 11 35.11 11.63 30.38
CA THR A 11 35.85 11.85 29.12
C THR A 11 35.47 10.90 27.99
N SER A 12 34.60 9.90 28.24
CA SER A 12 34.07 9.01 27.21
C SER A 12 32.70 9.45 26.66
N PHE A 13 32.01 10.37 27.35
CA PHE A 13 30.73 10.91 26.87
C PHE A 13 30.86 12.05 25.84
N ASP A 14 32.00 12.76 25.82
CA ASP A 14 32.24 13.82 24.83
C ASP A 14 32.71 13.30 23.45
N LEU A 15 33.12 12.03 23.35
CA LEU A 15 33.41 11.39 22.06
C LEU A 15 32.20 10.71 21.40
N PHE A 16 31.11 10.50 22.13
CA PHE A 16 29.87 9.96 21.56
C PHE A 16 28.91 11.03 21.01
N LEU A 17 29.09 12.29 21.38
CA LEU A 17 28.25 13.40 20.89
C LEU A 17 28.85 14.16 19.69
N VAL A 18 30.14 13.96 19.37
CA VAL A 18 30.76 14.56 18.16
C VAL A 18 30.56 13.69 16.91
N SER A 19 30.24 12.40 17.04
CA SER A 19 29.95 11.53 15.88
C SER A 19 28.53 11.66 15.31
N ARG A 20 27.70 12.58 15.84
CA ARG A 20 26.30 12.76 15.40
C ARG A 20 26.07 13.96 14.49
N ALA A 21 27.13 14.55 13.96
CA ALA A 21 27.06 15.74 13.11
C ALA A 21 27.76 15.59 11.74
N HIS A 22 27.97 14.37 11.23
CA HIS A 22 28.61 14.18 9.93
C HIS A 22 28.05 13.01 9.12
N GLU A 23 26.78 13.10 8.71
CA GLU A 23 26.26 12.41 7.52
C GLU A 23 24.88 12.96 7.10
N ARG A 24 24.84 14.26 6.78
CA ARG A 24 23.66 14.88 6.14
C ARG A 24 24.10 15.77 4.99
N ASN A 25 24.47 15.17 3.86
CA ASN A 25 24.22 15.70 2.52
C ASN A 25 24.83 14.76 1.46
N GLY A 26 24.15 13.62 1.24
CA GLY A 26 24.55 12.65 0.21
C GLY A 26 23.46 12.36 -0.82
N GLY A 27 22.37 13.14 -0.88
CA GLY A 27 21.45 13.06 -2.00
C GLY A 27 22.18 13.55 -3.25
N GLY A 28 22.61 12.62 -4.09
CA GLY A 28 23.44 12.92 -5.25
C GLY A 28 22.74 13.92 -6.17
N GLY A 29 23.49 14.62 -7.01
CA GLY A 29 22.91 15.50 -8.03
C GLY A 29 21.83 14.78 -8.87
N PHE A 30 21.95 13.46 -8.99
CA PHE A 30 20.98 12.57 -9.61
C PHE A 30 19.65 12.46 -8.84
N ASP A 31 19.65 12.35 -7.51
CA ASP A 31 18.41 12.28 -6.71
C ASP A 31 17.65 13.61 -6.75
N ARG A 32 18.38 14.73 -6.69
CA ARG A 32 17.81 16.08 -6.86
C ARG A 32 17.27 16.32 -8.27
N LEU A 33 17.86 15.68 -9.27
CA LEU A 33 17.38 15.71 -10.65
C LEU A 33 16.14 14.81 -10.81
N ARG A 34 16.15 13.61 -10.25
CA ARG A 34 15.03 12.66 -10.24
C ARG A 34 13.80 13.26 -9.57
N GLU A 35 13.94 13.90 -8.40
CA GLU A 35 12.84 14.62 -7.76
C GLU A 35 12.32 15.78 -8.62
N ARG A 36 13.21 16.54 -9.29
CA ARG A 36 12.79 17.63 -10.18
C ARG A 36 11.99 17.10 -11.38
N ILE A 37 12.43 16.00 -11.99
CA ILE A 37 11.72 15.36 -13.10
C ILE A 37 10.37 14.82 -12.64
N HIS A 38 10.30 14.15 -11.48
CA HIS A 38 9.05 13.65 -10.92
C HIS A 38 8.05 14.79 -10.64
N ARG A 39 8.51 15.88 -10.00
CA ARG A 39 7.68 17.07 -9.75
C ARG A 39 7.21 17.74 -11.04
N ARG A 40 8.06 17.78 -12.08
CA ARG A 40 7.69 18.33 -13.39
C ARG A 40 6.65 17.47 -14.10
N ARG A 41 6.79 16.14 -14.09
CA ARG A 41 5.78 15.20 -14.64
C ARG A 41 4.45 15.33 -13.92
N HIS A 42 4.45 15.41 -12.59
CA HIS A 42 3.22 15.60 -11.82
C HIS A 42 2.54 16.95 -12.13
N ARG A 43 3.31 18.03 -12.32
CA ARG A 43 2.75 19.32 -12.74
C ARG A 43 2.16 19.28 -14.15
N LEU A 44 2.86 18.64 -15.10
CA LEU A 44 2.38 18.49 -16.47
C LEU A 44 1.15 17.60 -16.56
N HIS A 45 1.13 16.47 -15.84
CA HIS A 45 -0.05 15.61 -15.76
C HIS A 45 -1.22 16.32 -15.08
N LYS A 46 -0.98 17.07 -14.00
CA LYS A 46 -2.02 17.87 -13.35
C LYS A 46 -2.54 18.96 -14.29
N ALA A 47 -1.67 19.62 -15.06
CA ALA A 47 -2.08 20.64 -16.03
C ALA A 47 -2.86 20.03 -17.22
N ALA A 48 -2.44 18.88 -17.73
CA ALA A 48 -3.13 18.15 -18.79
C ALA A 48 -4.52 17.69 -18.33
N VAL A 49 -4.62 17.09 -17.14
CA VAL A 49 -5.91 16.68 -16.54
C VAL A 49 -6.82 17.88 -16.29
N LEU A 50 -6.27 19.02 -15.85
CA LEU A 50 -7.05 20.25 -15.68
C LEU A 50 -7.52 20.83 -17.03
N SER A 51 -6.70 20.74 -18.08
CA SER A 51 -7.06 21.17 -19.44
C SER A 51 -8.14 20.27 -20.05
N GLU A 52 -8.02 18.95 -19.89
CA GLU A 52 -9.03 17.98 -20.35
C GLU A 52 -10.37 18.16 -19.64
N LEU A 53 -10.34 18.52 -18.34
CA LEU A 53 -11.54 18.87 -17.58
C LEU A 53 -12.18 20.18 -18.04
N ASP A 54 -11.40 21.17 -18.46
CA ASP A 54 -11.90 22.45 -18.96
C ASP A 54 -12.61 22.28 -20.31
N GLU A 55 -12.01 21.54 -21.24
CA GLU A 55 -12.59 21.25 -22.55
C GLU A 55 -13.86 20.38 -22.47
N THR A 56 -13.91 19.44 -21.53
CA THR A 56 -15.15 18.66 -21.29
C THR A 56 -16.22 19.46 -20.55
N PHE A 57 -15.84 20.44 -19.73
CA PHE A 57 -16.77 21.27 -18.97
C PHE A 57 -17.46 22.36 -19.82
N GLU A 58 -16.77 22.92 -20.82
CA GLU A 58 -17.37 23.91 -21.74
C GLU A 58 -18.43 23.32 -22.68
N MET A 59 -18.30 22.04 -23.08
CA MET A 59 -19.25 21.40 -23.97
C MET A 59 -20.57 20.97 -23.29
N MET A 60 -20.61 20.99 -21.94
CA MET A 60 -21.79 20.64 -21.13
C MET A 60 -22.58 21.85 -20.59
N THR A 61 -22.11 23.09 -20.83
CA THR A 61 -22.71 24.31 -20.27
C THR A 61 -23.49 25.12 -21.30
N GLN A 62 -24.52 24.53 -21.92
CA GLN A 62 -25.63 25.32 -22.47
C GLN A 62 -26.59 25.71 -21.32
N PRO A 63 -26.88 27.00 -21.09
CA PRO A 63 -27.77 27.41 -20.01
C PRO A 63 -29.23 27.14 -20.39
N ARG A 64 -29.75 25.95 -20.02
CA ARG A 64 -31.20 25.83 -19.78
C ARG A 64 -31.49 26.51 -18.45
N TYR A 65 -32.10 27.71 -18.50
CA TYR A 65 -32.62 28.40 -17.32
C TYR A 65 -33.58 27.46 -16.57
N ARG A 66 -33.09 26.86 -15.49
CA ARG A 66 -33.85 26.00 -14.58
C ARG A 66 -33.95 26.78 -13.27
N PRO A 67 -35.17 27.03 -12.75
CA PRO A 67 -35.32 27.82 -11.54
C PRO A 67 -34.53 27.17 -10.40
N GLU A 68 -33.75 28.01 -9.74
CA GLU A 68 -32.81 27.69 -8.66
C GLU A 68 -33.58 27.09 -7.48
N LYS A 69 -33.81 25.78 -7.52
CA LYS A 69 -34.12 25.02 -6.31
C LYS A 69 -32.82 24.96 -5.54
N SER A 70 -32.76 25.70 -4.43
CA SER A 70 -31.71 25.58 -3.42
C SER A 70 -31.45 24.10 -3.17
N ILE A 71 -30.29 23.62 -3.61
CA ILE A 71 -29.86 22.25 -3.34
C ILE A 71 -29.67 22.22 -1.82
N PRO A 72 -30.51 21.51 -1.05
CA PRO A 72 -30.26 21.39 0.37
C PRO A 72 -28.88 20.76 0.49
N ASN A 73 -27.99 21.43 1.23
CA ASN A 73 -26.64 20.96 1.53
C ASN A 73 -26.78 19.73 2.43
N LYS A 74 -27.23 18.61 1.85
CA LYS A 74 -27.20 17.30 2.46
C LYS A 74 -25.72 16.96 2.49
N SER A 75 -25.07 17.29 3.60
CA SER A 75 -23.91 16.53 4.05
C SER A 75 -24.38 15.10 4.29
N GLY A 76 -24.62 14.37 3.20
CA GLY A 76 -25.08 13.00 3.23
C GLY A 76 -24.01 12.21 3.97
N ARG A 77 -24.39 11.61 5.10
CA ARG A 77 -23.55 10.61 5.74
C ARG A 77 -23.33 9.55 4.66
N ARG A 78 -22.11 9.50 4.12
CA ARG A 78 -21.73 8.44 3.19
C ARG A 78 -21.89 7.12 3.94
N ASP A 79 -22.58 6.18 3.32
CA ASP A 79 -22.66 4.83 3.85
C ASP A 79 -21.23 4.28 3.99
N ARG A 80 -20.93 3.74 5.17
CA ARG A 80 -19.64 3.11 5.46
C ARG A 80 -19.84 1.61 5.34
N ASN A 81 -19.05 0.98 4.48
CA ASN A 81 -19.00 -0.46 4.33
C ASN A 81 -17.77 -1.00 5.05
N GLU A 82 -17.92 -2.17 5.66
CA GLU A 82 -16.84 -2.89 6.33
C GLU A 82 -16.67 -4.27 5.67
N ASP A 83 -15.46 -4.83 5.75
CA ASP A 83 -15.17 -6.13 5.20
C ASP A 83 -15.88 -7.23 6.00
N LEU A 84 -16.48 -8.19 5.28
CA LEU A 84 -17.17 -9.33 5.91
C LEU A 84 -16.19 -10.40 6.42
N CYS A 85 -14.99 -10.44 5.86
CA CYS A 85 -13.94 -11.40 6.18
C CYS A 85 -12.80 -10.69 6.89
N GLN A 86 -12.23 -11.35 7.90
CA GLN A 86 -11.10 -10.80 8.63
C GLN A 86 -9.83 -11.11 7.84
N SER A 87 -8.98 -10.11 7.68
CA SER A 87 -7.74 -10.25 6.93
C SER A 87 -6.58 -9.56 7.63
N GLU A 88 -5.41 -10.15 7.50
CA GLU A 88 -4.13 -9.58 7.90
C GLU A 88 -3.43 -9.00 6.67
N ARG A 89 -2.95 -7.76 6.80
CA ARG A 89 -2.19 -7.08 5.75
C ARG A 89 -0.71 -7.06 6.14
N ASN A 90 0.11 -7.73 5.35
CA ASN A 90 1.55 -7.78 5.55
C ASN A 90 2.30 -7.09 4.40
N THR A 91 3.38 -6.38 4.71
CA THR A 91 4.26 -5.79 3.70
C THR A 91 5.51 -6.67 3.58
N VAL A 92 5.75 -7.21 2.39
CA VAL A 92 6.84 -8.15 2.13
C VAL A 92 7.91 -7.45 1.30
N GLU A 93 9.13 -7.36 1.84
CA GLU A 93 10.28 -6.83 1.13
C GLU A 93 10.77 -7.83 0.07
N LEU A 94 10.99 -7.34 -1.14
CA LEU A 94 11.41 -8.15 -2.28
C LEU A 94 12.92 -8.07 -2.55
N ASN A 95 13.56 -6.97 -2.14
CA ASN A 95 14.99 -6.78 -2.37
C ASN A 95 15.80 -7.87 -1.69
N THR A 96 16.78 -8.40 -2.42
CA THR A 96 17.71 -9.40 -1.92
C THR A 96 19.14 -8.91 -2.11
N HIS A 97 20.12 -9.64 -1.58
CA HIS A 97 21.54 -9.33 -1.79
C HIS A 97 21.97 -9.36 -3.27
N SER A 98 21.22 -10.03 -4.15
CA SER A 98 21.57 -10.21 -5.57
C SER A 98 20.64 -9.46 -6.53
N HIS A 99 19.41 -9.14 -6.11
CA HIS A 99 18.41 -8.51 -6.97
C HIS A 99 17.69 -7.36 -6.30
N GLU A 100 17.44 -6.32 -7.08
CA GLU A 100 16.62 -5.18 -6.72
C GLU A 100 15.29 -5.25 -7.48
N PHE A 101 14.22 -4.83 -6.80
CA PHE A 101 12.87 -4.79 -7.31
C PHE A 101 12.30 -3.36 -7.24
N ASP A 102 11.43 -3.03 -8.19
CA ASP A 102 10.64 -1.78 -8.20
C ASP A 102 9.16 -2.11 -8.47
N PRO A 103 8.25 -1.91 -7.50
CA PRO A 103 8.53 -1.45 -6.12
C PRO A 103 9.37 -2.47 -5.31
N PRO A 104 10.11 -2.02 -4.26
CA PRO A 104 10.98 -2.90 -3.46
C PRO A 104 10.22 -3.78 -2.47
N PHE A 105 8.91 -3.64 -2.38
CA PHE A 105 8.03 -4.44 -1.53
C PHE A 105 6.69 -4.66 -2.23
N ILE A 106 5.96 -5.67 -1.76
CA ILE A 106 4.55 -5.88 -2.10
C ILE A 106 3.71 -5.93 -0.83
N VAL A 107 2.40 -5.84 -1.01
CA VAL A 107 1.43 -6.00 0.07
C VAL A 107 0.72 -7.32 -0.13
N GLU A 108 0.88 -8.21 0.84
CA GLU A 108 0.11 -9.45 0.95
C GLU A 108 -1.11 -9.23 1.85
N ILE A 109 -2.27 -9.74 1.44
CA ILE A 109 -3.49 -9.73 2.24
C ILE A 109 -3.94 -11.17 2.43
N ARG A 110 -3.84 -11.67 3.67
CA ARG A 110 -4.15 -13.06 4.02
C ARG A 110 -5.40 -13.15 4.87
N CYS A 111 -6.25 -14.13 4.60
CA CYS A 111 -7.45 -14.35 5.40
C CYS A 111 -7.08 -14.88 6.78
N HIS A 112 -7.77 -14.38 7.80
CA HIS A 112 -7.54 -14.82 9.16
C HIS A 112 -8.14 -16.21 9.35
N ASN A 113 -7.29 -17.18 9.69
CA ASN A 113 -7.73 -18.51 10.07
C ASN A 113 -7.84 -18.58 11.59
N HIS A 114 -8.98 -19.05 12.09
CA HIS A 114 -9.15 -19.25 13.52
C HIS A 114 -8.71 -20.68 13.89
N SER A 115 -7.70 -20.83 14.73
CA SER A 115 -7.40 -22.09 15.42
C SER A 115 -7.76 -21.92 16.90
N ALA A 116 -8.60 -22.79 17.45
CA ALA A 116 -8.93 -22.74 18.88
C ALA A 116 -7.70 -23.07 19.75
N THR A 117 -6.85 -23.97 19.27
CA THR A 117 -5.58 -24.38 19.90
C THR A 117 -4.49 -24.54 18.83
N ILE A 118 -3.21 -24.49 19.23
CA ILE A 118 -2.06 -24.72 18.34
C ILE A 118 -2.11 -26.09 17.63
N HIS A 119 -2.79 -27.07 18.24
CA HIS A 119 -2.93 -28.43 17.70
C HIS A 119 -4.17 -28.65 16.84
N ASP A 120 -5.09 -27.69 16.82
CA ASP A 120 -6.32 -27.83 16.04
C ASP A 120 -6.05 -27.38 14.60
N PRO A 121 -6.60 -28.09 13.61
CA PRO A 121 -6.54 -27.62 12.24
C PRO A 121 -7.20 -26.23 12.16
N PRO A 122 -6.65 -25.31 11.35
CA PRO A 122 -7.25 -24.00 11.16
C PRO A 122 -8.70 -24.16 10.68
N THR A 123 -9.65 -23.58 11.42
CA THR A 123 -11.05 -23.56 11.01
C THR A 123 -11.28 -22.46 9.99
N GLU A 124 -12.04 -22.79 8.95
CA GLU A 124 -12.43 -21.85 7.91
C GLU A 124 -13.29 -20.73 8.49
N GLN A 125 -12.91 -19.48 8.21
CA GLN A 125 -13.73 -18.34 8.57
C GLN A 125 -15.03 -18.34 7.74
N THR A 126 -16.15 -18.07 8.41
CA THR A 126 -17.45 -17.89 7.77
C THR A 126 -17.94 -16.46 7.89
N CYS A 127 -18.82 -16.06 6.99
CA CYS A 127 -19.43 -14.74 6.93
C CYS A 127 -20.95 -14.88 6.76
N VAL A 128 -21.69 -13.80 7.01
CA VAL A 128 -23.16 -13.76 6.94
C VAL A 128 -23.80 -14.88 7.78
N ARG A 129 -23.67 -14.79 9.12
CA ARG A 129 -24.22 -15.75 10.09
C ARG A 129 -23.84 -17.22 9.81
N GLY A 130 -22.64 -17.46 9.28
CA GLY A 130 -22.16 -18.81 9.00
C GLY A 130 -22.66 -19.42 7.69
N MET A 131 -23.36 -18.65 6.85
CA MET A 131 -23.89 -19.15 5.58
C MET A 131 -22.86 -19.11 4.46
N LEU A 132 -22.00 -18.10 4.43
CA LEU A 132 -20.99 -17.92 3.39
C LEU A 132 -19.60 -18.23 3.95
N ARG A 133 -18.64 -18.50 3.07
CA ARG A 133 -17.25 -18.79 3.45
C ARG A 133 -16.31 -17.66 3.03
N CYS A 134 -15.34 -17.37 3.88
CA CYS A 134 -14.26 -16.46 3.53
C CYS A 134 -13.17 -17.21 2.76
N VAL A 135 -12.88 -16.75 1.54
CA VAL A 135 -11.96 -17.42 0.62
C VAL A 135 -10.81 -16.49 0.25
N GLN A 136 -9.59 -17.00 0.36
CA GLN A 136 -8.37 -16.34 -0.09
C GLN A 136 -8.34 -16.23 -1.61
N GLN A 137 -8.17 -15.01 -2.10
CA GLN A 137 -7.90 -14.75 -3.51
C GLN A 137 -6.39 -14.61 -3.72
N TYR A 138 -5.89 -15.30 -4.73
CA TYR A 138 -4.53 -15.22 -5.21
C TYR A 138 -4.50 -14.58 -6.60
N GLY A 139 -3.41 -13.92 -6.94
CA GLY A 139 -3.22 -13.37 -8.27
C GLY A 139 -1.77 -13.07 -8.58
N GLU A 140 -1.59 -12.39 -9.71
CA GLU A 140 -0.28 -12.02 -10.21
C GLU A 140 0.02 -10.55 -9.93
N VAL A 141 1.27 -10.26 -9.58
CA VAL A 141 1.77 -8.90 -9.39
C VAL A 141 2.96 -8.67 -10.30
N HIS A 142 2.87 -7.62 -11.12
CA HIS A 142 3.96 -7.22 -12.01
C HIS A 142 4.88 -6.23 -11.30
N VAL A 143 6.18 -6.54 -11.31
CA VAL A 143 7.26 -5.72 -10.75
C VAL A 143 8.38 -5.59 -11.77
N SER A 144 9.24 -4.61 -11.60
CA SER A 144 10.51 -4.55 -12.33
C SER A 144 11.60 -5.20 -11.50
N ARG A 145 12.50 -5.97 -12.12
CA ARG A 145 13.63 -6.63 -11.46
C ARG A 145 14.94 -6.32 -12.19
N ARG A 146 16.02 -6.16 -11.43
CA ARG A 146 17.39 -6.08 -11.96
C ARG A 146 18.39 -6.76 -11.01
N GLY A 147 19.58 -7.09 -11.51
CA GLY A 147 20.69 -7.46 -10.64
C GLY A 147 21.21 -6.23 -9.90
N VAL A 148 21.65 -6.39 -8.64
CA VAL A 148 22.22 -5.27 -7.86
C VAL A 148 23.38 -4.64 -8.64
N GLY A 149 23.37 -3.31 -8.75
CA GLY A 149 24.39 -2.54 -9.48
C GLY A 149 24.27 -2.57 -11.01
N THR A 150 23.33 -3.32 -11.58
CA THR A 150 23.07 -3.31 -13.03
C THR A 150 22.19 -2.12 -13.44
N MET A 151 22.28 -1.71 -14.71
CA MET A 151 21.57 -0.52 -15.19
C MET A 151 20.16 -0.81 -15.72
N HIS A 152 19.88 -2.05 -16.14
CA HIS A 152 18.67 -2.38 -16.90
C HIS A 152 17.63 -3.09 -16.02
N TRP A 153 16.42 -2.54 -16.01
CA TRP A 153 15.25 -3.14 -15.40
C TRP A 153 14.53 -4.06 -16.40
N HIS A 154 14.06 -5.20 -15.93
CA HIS A 154 13.32 -6.17 -16.71
C HIS A 154 11.96 -6.42 -16.06
N PRO A 155 10.88 -6.61 -16.86
CA PRO A 155 9.59 -6.97 -16.32
C PRO A 155 9.66 -8.36 -15.66
N HIS A 156 9.02 -8.48 -14.51
CA HIS A 156 8.96 -9.72 -13.74
C HIS A 156 7.57 -9.88 -13.13
N THR A 157 7.05 -11.10 -13.14
CA THR A 157 5.74 -11.43 -12.58
C THR A 157 5.93 -12.31 -11.37
N LEU A 158 5.35 -11.88 -10.25
CA LEU A 158 5.18 -12.69 -9.05
C LEU A 158 3.83 -13.39 -9.17
N HIS A 159 3.85 -14.71 -9.04
CA HIS A 159 2.64 -15.54 -9.08
C HIS A 159 2.20 -15.90 -7.66
N ASP A 160 0.95 -16.35 -7.53
CA ASP A 160 0.38 -16.84 -6.27
C ASP A 160 0.49 -15.84 -5.10
N VAL A 161 0.38 -14.55 -5.40
CA VAL A 161 0.40 -13.50 -4.37
C VAL A 161 -0.98 -13.43 -3.71
N PRO A 162 -1.10 -13.50 -2.37
CA PRO A 162 -2.38 -13.37 -1.69
C PRO A 162 -2.86 -11.91 -1.73
N LEU A 163 -3.94 -11.64 -2.47
CA LEU A 163 -4.39 -10.28 -2.78
C LEU A 163 -5.59 -9.80 -1.96
N SER A 164 -6.52 -10.69 -1.60
CA SER A 164 -7.72 -10.31 -0.85
C SER A 164 -8.46 -11.49 -0.22
N CYS A 165 -9.46 -11.18 0.59
CA CYS A 165 -10.39 -12.12 1.19
C CYS A 165 -11.81 -11.79 0.81
N ASN A 166 -12.51 -12.74 0.18
CA ASN A 166 -13.87 -12.52 -0.29
C ASN A 166 -14.86 -13.45 0.42
N CYS A 167 -16.03 -12.94 0.73
CA CYS A 167 -17.15 -13.71 1.25
C CYS A 167 -17.92 -14.35 0.09
N MET A 168 -17.79 -15.67 -0.07
CA MET A 168 -18.27 -16.41 -1.25
C MET A 168 -19.29 -17.49 -0.89
N TRP A 169 -20.11 -17.85 -1.87
CA TRP A 169 -21.10 -18.92 -1.78
C TRP A 169 -20.45 -20.30 -1.91
N PRO A 170 -20.61 -21.20 -0.91
CA PRO A 170 -20.02 -22.53 -0.97
C PRO A 170 -20.88 -23.49 -1.79
N VAL A 171 -20.51 -23.65 -3.06
CA VAL A 171 -21.20 -24.49 -4.05
C VAL A 171 -21.23 -25.97 -3.63
N ASP A 172 -20.20 -26.45 -2.93
CA ASP A 172 -20.13 -27.81 -2.39
C ASP A 172 -21.20 -28.10 -1.34
N LYS A 173 -21.68 -27.06 -0.62
CA LYS A 173 -22.66 -27.22 0.45
C LYS A 173 -24.09 -26.95 0.00
N TYR A 174 -24.29 -25.99 -0.90
CA TYR A 174 -25.63 -25.50 -1.26
C TYR A 174 -25.95 -25.64 -2.76
N GLY A 175 -25.02 -26.14 -3.57
CA GLY A 175 -25.17 -26.20 -5.02
C GLY A 175 -24.90 -24.86 -5.71
N HIS A 176 -24.98 -24.87 -7.04
CA HIS A 176 -24.93 -23.65 -7.82
C HIS A 176 -26.18 -22.81 -7.57
N GLN A 177 -26.03 -21.48 -7.59
CA GLN A 177 -27.17 -20.59 -7.57
C GLN A 177 -27.83 -20.63 -8.94
N GLU A 178 -28.97 -21.31 -9.04
CA GLU A 178 -29.84 -21.19 -10.22
C GLU A 178 -30.46 -19.79 -10.19
N LEU A 179 -30.12 -18.96 -11.19
CA LEU A 179 -30.65 -17.62 -11.41
C LEU A 179 -31.68 -17.63 -12.53
#